data_AF-A0A3E2JVC4-F1
#
_entry.id   AF-A0A3E2JVC4-F1
#
_cell.length_a   1.000
_cell.length_b   1.000
_cell.length_c   1.000
_cell.angle_alpha   90.00
_cell.angle_beta   90.00
_cell.angle_gamma   90.00
#
_symmetry.space_group_name_H-M   'P 1'
#
loop_
_entity.id
_entity.type
_entity.pdbx_description
1 polymer ?
#
loop_
_entity_poly.entity_id
_entity_poly.type
_entity_poly.pdbx_seq_one_letter_code
_entity_poly.pdbx_strand_id
1 'polypeptide(L)' 'MVIQPNMSSKAIVEVWENTIEILNTYNVPISEKTLEVLVQQDILPTLLMELNTNVGSSSVTCIEGG' A
#
# COMPACT_ATOMS: atom_id res chain seq x y z
N MET A 1 -10.91 -3.98 3.23
CA MET A 1 -9.74 -4.46 4.02
C MET A 1 -8.68 -3.38 3.94
N VAL A 2 -7.93 -3.11 5.02
CA VAL A 2 -6.98 -1.99 5.12
C VAL A 2 -5.56 -2.53 5.30
N ILE A 3 -4.59 -1.90 4.65
CA ILE A 3 -3.16 -2.20 4.78
C ILE A 3 -2.63 -1.60 6.08
N GLN A 4 -1.91 -2.40 6.85
CA GLN A 4 -1.35 -2.04 8.16
C GLN A 4 0.19 -2.05 8.14
N PRO A 5 0.86 -1.26 9.00
CA PRO A 5 2.33 -1.17 9.04
C PRO A 5 3.04 -2.48 9.36
N ASN A 6 2.37 -3.36 10.10
CA ASN A 6 2.87 -4.68 10.49
C ASN A 6 2.67 -5.74 9.39
N MET A 7 2.07 -5.39 8.25
CA MET A 7 1.99 -6.28 7.10
C MET A 7 3.30 -6.25 6.31
N SER A 8 3.68 -7.39 5.73
CA SER A 8 4.85 -7.48 4.87
C SER A 8 4.56 -6.94 3.47
N SER A 9 5.55 -6.31 2.84
CA SER A 9 5.38 -5.80 1.46
C SER A 9 5.05 -6.93 0.48
N LYS A 10 5.56 -8.15 0.71
CA LYS A 10 5.17 -9.36 -0.03
C LYS A 10 3.70 -9.72 0.15
N ALA A 11 3.20 -9.81 1.39
CA ALA A 11 1.80 -10.17 1.64
C ALA A 11 0.83 -9.13 1.08
N ILE A 12 1.20 -7.86 1.12
CA ILE A 12 0.39 -6.77 0.53
C ILE A 12 0.30 -6.96 -0.98
N VAL A 13 1.41 -7.20 -1.67
CA VAL A 13 1.43 -7.38 -3.12
C VAL A 13 0.69 -8.65 -3.56
N GLU A 14 0.78 -9.73 -2.78
CA GLU A 14 0.06 -10.98 -3.08
C GLU A 14 -1.47 -10.81 -3.02
N VAL A 15 -1.97 -9.89 -2.20
CA VAL A 15 -3.41 -9.59 -2.10
C VAL A 15 -3.81 -8.45 -3.05
N TRP A 16 -2.94 -7.45 -3.23
CA TRP A 16 -3.18 -6.25 -4.03
C TRP A 16 -2.01 -5.99 -4.96
N GLU A 17 -1.97 -6.66 -6.10
CA GLU A 17 -0.89 -6.56 -7.09
C GLU A 17 -0.68 -5.11 -7.59
N ASN A 18 -1.74 -4.31 -7.64
CA ASN A 18 -1.70 -2.89 -8.01
C ASN A 18 -0.92 -1.99 -7.03
N THR A 19 -0.56 -2.50 -5.85
CA THR A 19 0.28 -1.77 -4.88
C THR A 19 1.78 -1.80 -5.20
N ILE A 20 2.21 -2.65 -6.14
CA ILE A 20 3.63 -2.76 -6.55
C ILE A 20 4.17 -1.42 -7.03
N GLU A 21 3.40 -0.67 -7.82
CA GLU A 21 3.83 0.63 -8.37
C GLU A 21 4.08 1.66 -7.26
N ILE A 22 3.25 1.63 -6.20
CA ILE A 22 3.40 2.50 -5.04
C ILE A 22 4.65 2.10 -4.26
N LEU A 23 4.83 0.82 -3.95
CA LEU A 23 6.03 0.35 -3.25
C LEU A 23 7.32 0.73 -4.01
N ASN A 24 7.33 0.59 -5.33
CA ASN A 24 8.45 1.00 -6.17
C ASN A 24 8.69 2.51 -6.13
N THR A 25 7.63 3.34 -6.12
CA THR A 25 7.74 4.81 -6.02
C THR A 25 8.44 5.24 -4.73
N TYR A 26 8.18 4.51 -3.64
CA TYR A 26 8.81 4.76 -2.33
C TYR A 26 10.13 3.98 -2.14
N ASN A 27 10.65 3.30 -3.17
CA ASN A 27 11.85 2.45 -3.12
C ASN A 27 11.77 1.34 -2.04
N VAL A 28 10.56 0.82 -1.80
CA VAL A 28 10.32 -0.24 -0.83
C VAL A 28 10.46 -1.60 -1.53
N PRO A 29 11.43 -2.44 -1.13
CA PRO A 29 11.59 -3.76 -1.72
C PRO A 29 10.45 -4.69 -1.31
N ILE A 30 10.01 -5.55 -2.22
CA ILE A 30 9.07 -6.64 -1.92
C ILE A 30 9.83 -7.70 -1.11
N SER A 31 9.43 -7.88 0.15
CA SER A 31 10.10 -8.73 1.12
C SER A 31 9.11 -9.26 2.15
N GLU A 32 9.52 -10.29 2.90
CA GLU A 32 8.75 -10.82 4.03
C GLU A 32 8.82 -9.92 5.27
N LYS A 33 9.66 -8.87 5.22
CA LYS A 33 9.73 -7.83 6.25
C LYS A 33 8.51 -6.91 6.20
N THR A 34 8.15 -6.40 7.38
CA THR A 34 7.04 -5.46 7.57
C THR A 34 7.36 -4.07 7.03
N LEU A 35 6.34 -3.30 6.65
CA LEU A 35 6.51 -1.93 6.18
C LEU A 35 7.19 -1.04 7.23
N GLU A 36 6.87 -1.23 8.52
CA GLU A 36 7.52 -0.50 9.62
C GLU A 36 9.04 -0.75 9.73
N VAL A 37 9.53 -1.89 9.22
CA VAL A 37 10.97 -2.21 9.20
C VAL A 37 11.62 -1.75 7.90
N LEU A 38 10.89 -1.79 6.79
CA LEU A 38 11.39 -1.41 5.47
C LEU A 38 11.41 0.10 5.23
N VAL A 39 10.59 0.85 5.96
CA VAL A 39 10.35 2.27 5.73
C VAL A 39 10.56 3.05 7.02
N GLN A 40 11.14 4.24 6.91
CA GLN A 40 11.32 5.14 8.04
C GLN A 40 9.96 5.60 8.61
N GLN A 41 9.88 5.84 9.91
CA GLN A 41 8.63 6.20 10.60
C GLN A 41 7.99 7.48 10.04
N ASP A 42 8.78 8.42 9.52
CA ASP A 42 8.27 9.65 8.90
C ASP A 42 7.60 9.43 7.54
N ILE A 43 7.98 8.39 6.81
CA ILE A 43 7.48 8.08 5.45
C ILE A 43 6.35 7.05 5.50
N LEU A 44 6.38 6.17 6.49
CA LEU A 44 5.39 5.12 6.71
C LEU A 44 3.93 5.61 6.71
N PRO A 45 3.53 6.70 7.40
CA PRO A 45 2.14 7.17 7.37
C PRO A 45 1.69 7.61 5.97
N THR A 46 2.57 8.29 5.21
CA THR A 46 2.27 8.72 3.84
C THR A 46 2.14 7.53 2.90
N LEU A 47 3.06 6.56 3.00
CA LEU A 47 2.99 5.33 2.22
C LEU A 47 1.71 4.54 2.51
N LEU A 48 1.34 4.38 3.78
CA LEU A 48 0.12 3.69 4.18
C LEU A 48 -1.14 4.39 3.66
N MET A 49 -1.16 5.72 3.67
CA MET A 49 -2.26 6.49 3.09
C MET A 49 -2.40 6.22 1.60
N GLU A 50 -1.30 6.30 0.83
CA GLU A 50 -1.33 6.04 -0.62
C GLU A 50 -1.75 4.61 -0.96
N LEU A 51 -1.18 3.63 -0.25
CA LEU A 51 -1.54 2.22 -0.40
C LEU A 51 -3.03 1.99 -0.13
N ASN A 52 -3.57 2.55 0.95
CA ASN A 52 -4.97 2.40 1.30
C ASN A 52 -5.91 3.19 0.40
N THR A 53 -5.51 4.37 -0.07
CA THR A 53 -6.24 5.13 -1.10
C THR A 53 -6.32 4.32 -2.38
N ASN A 54 -5.24 3.68 -2.81
CA ASN A 54 -5.23 2.88 -4.02
C ASN A 54 -6.07 1.60 -3.90
N VAL A 55 -5.96 0.88 -2.78
CA VAL A 55 -6.83 -0.28 -2.48
C VAL A 55 -8.30 0.11 -2.33
N GLY A 56 -8.58 1.27 -1.72
CA GLY A 56 -9.92 1.83 -1.54
C GLY A 56 -10.52 2.36 -2.84
N SER A 57 -9.73 3.02 -3.69
CA SER A 57 -10.14 3.50 -5.01
C SER A 57 -10.47 2.34 -5.95
N SER A 58 -9.81 1.18 -5.81
CA SER A 58 -10.22 -0.02 -6.55
C SER A 58 -11.62 -0.51 -6.20
N SER A 59 -12.22 -0.05 -5.10
CA SER A 59 -13.62 -0.30 -4.72
C SER A 59 -14.58 0.84 -5.05
N VAL A 60 -14.10 1.94 -5.62
CA VAL A 60 -14.89 3.12 -5.98
C VAL A 60 -14.67 3.44 -7.46
N THR A 61 -15.32 2.65 -8.31
CA THR A 61 -16.06 3.24 -9.44
C THR A 61 -17.31 3.92 -8.87
N CYS A 62 -17.17 5.03 -8.15
CA CYS A 62 -18.28 6.00 -8.04
C CYS A 62 -18.37 6.73 -9.37
N ILE A 63 -18.99 6.06 -10.33
CA ILE A 63 -19.88 6.71 -11.27
C ILE A 63 -21.13 7.12 -10.48
N GLU A 64 -21.02 8.20 -9.70
CA GLU A 64 -22.17 8.97 -9.25
C GLU A 64 -22.16 10.31 -10.00
N GLY A 65 -23.17 10.51 -10.84
CA GLY A 65 -23.69 11.84 -11.17
C GLY A 65 -23.45 12.30 -12.61
N GLY A 66 -24.35 11.91 -13.52
CA GLY A 66 -24.55 12.49 -14.84
C GLY A 66 -25.69 11.82 -15.58
#